data_AF-A0A4C2E112-F1
#
_entry.id   AF-A0A4C2E112-F1
#
_cell.length_a   1.000
_cell.length_b   1.000
_cell.length_c   1.000
_cell.angle_alpha   90.00
_cell.angle_beta   90.00
_cell.angle_gamma   90.00
#
_symmetry.space_group_name_H-M   'P 1'
#
loop_
_entity.id
_entity.type
_entity.pdbx_description
1 polymer ?
#
loop_
_entity_poly.entity_id
_entity_poly.type
_entity_poly.pdbx_seq_one_letter_code
_entity_poly.pdbx_strand_id
1 'polypeptide(L)'
;MVCGYSTEFVKGNNGDGFQHYHVELTESMLNGFELLNSMCLLNNFDHLMFFLECQMGSSCRKLVVPPFDVFIVLITLVTVSDHYKDESLRANDPYNVSRLSLSQRSLKVLRFYMKILKEFDVHKYGCYQLELLRCQVFIAYDAISPGSEKFYQKKRLRRTASGRSFDNGTPTVEFREPYKSYISCLDQKQDVLGNTLINLRLNDPGEFKNMILWTLSTSMQSQQVLYLASHNVWMPLLDLLLDILSLRHEYFVKNEAERGDDSKYVQQLSSCPLALFLRVFESIQFSGEFCESVFINCDYKLDDALTAPKVHPVYHGETILSNTFHPRVKYSDSYKVRKSLALRRKLLGLCFELLTEVPDGHRLIFPRMIPEDISNRIAVILVNFRDLEQFKAFFLNNIDKRPSYVLAYIVDDTLLEMFKKFGKRPLEKYELGMLAYCRDVDTFFKNCKYYIESGLFAPWDNETPEKSYMDIQKADTCLIVSMKCYARSSDAADAPNKKEFLEVLSENDKKRKSGLPLLYPLVTKLMDI
;
A
#
# COMPACT_ATOMS: atom_id res chain seq x y z
N MET A 1 24.07 -3.10 1.37
CA MET A 1 23.35 -1.83 1.07
C MET A 1 22.84 -1.29 2.39
N VAL A 2 23.44 -0.22 2.89
CA VAL A 2 23.27 0.26 4.28
C VAL A 2 22.18 1.34 4.30
N CYS A 3 20.91 0.94 4.35
CA CYS A 3 19.79 1.87 4.42
C CYS A 3 19.47 2.24 5.88
N GLY A 4 19.54 3.53 6.23
CA GLY A 4 18.67 4.14 7.25
C GLY A 4 19.01 4.00 8.74
N TYR A 5 20.22 3.57 9.12
CA TYR A 5 20.56 3.27 10.53
C TYR A 5 21.06 4.45 11.35
N SER A 6 21.42 5.56 10.70
CA SER A 6 22.01 6.66 11.45
C SER A 6 20.95 7.33 12.32
N THR A 7 21.29 7.48 13.60
CA THR A 7 20.57 8.22 14.63
C THR A 7 21.51 9.22 15.30
N GLU A 8 22.53 9.70 14.57
CA GLU A 8 23.63 10.52 15.09
C GLU A 8 23.13 11.87 15.59
N PHE A 9 22.19 12.48 14.87
CA PHE A 9 21.59 13.78 15.19
C PHE A 9 20.19 13.65 15.79
N VAL A 10 19.75 12.41 16.03
CA VAL A 10 18.44 12.11 16.62
C VAL A 10 18.51 12.28 18.14
N LYS A 11 17.67 13.15 18.69
CA LYS A 11 17.63 13.44 20.14
C LYS A 11 16.44 12.81 20.87
N GLY A 12 15.59 12.04 20.17
CA GLY A 12 14.36 11.49 20.73
C GLY A 12 14.51 10.60 21.96
N ASN A 13 15.70 10.04 22.20
CA ASN A 13 16.00 9.24 23.39
C ASN A 13 16.50 10.06 24.60
N ASN A 14 16.80 11.35 24.42
CA ASN A 14 17.52 12.19 25.39
C ASN A 14 16.66 13.30 26.03
N GLY A 15 15.35 13.38 25.75
CA GLY A 15 14.48 14.41 26.31
C GLY A 15 13.01 14.01 26.40
N ASP A 16 12.37 14.36 27.52
CA ASP A 16 10.94 14.14 27.74
C ASP A 16 10.09 14.86 26.69
N GLY A 17 9.27 14.10 25.95
CA GLY A 17 8.22 14.62 25.08
C GLY A 17 8.53 14.74 23.58
N PHE A 18 9.75 14.42 23.14
CA PHE A 18 10.10 14.38 21.71
C PHE A 18 9.84 13.02 21.08
N GLN A 19 9.55 13.00 19.78
CA GLN A 19 9.45 11.75 19.03
C GLN A 19 10.83 11.10 18.87
N HIS A 20 10.90 9.76 18.83
CA HIS A 20 12.16 9.00 18.72
C HIS A 20 12.99 9.30 17.48
N TYR A 21 12.41 9.91 16.43
CA TYR A 21 13.11 10.31 15.21
C TYR A 21 13.37 11.83 15.15
N HIS A 22 13.18 12.57 16.25
CA HIS A 22 13.32 14.02 16.28
C HIS A 22 14.77 14.47 16.06
N VAL A 23 14.94 15.41 15.13
CA VAL A 23 16.22 16.06 14.81
C VAL A 23 16.06 17.56 15.02
N GLU A 24 16.97 18.17 15.79
CA GLU A 24 16.95 19.61 16.05
C GLU A 24 17.32 20.44 14.82
N LEU A 25 16.71 21.64 14.74
CA LEU A 25 17.00 22.59 13.68
C LEU A 25 18.29 23.37 13.96
N THR A 26 19.13 23.46 12.94
CA THR A 26 20.20 24.45 12.88
C THR A 26 19.65 25.76 12.30
N GLU A 27 20.29 26.89 12.63
CA GLU A 27 19.90 28.21 12.08
C GLU A 27 19.86 28.22 10.54
N SER A 28 20.82 27.54 9.89
CA SER A 28 20.83 27.42 8.43
C SER A 28 19.62 26.68 7.87
N MET A 29 19.04 25.71 8.59
CA MET A 29 17.84 25.00 8.14
C MET A 29 16.58 25.81 8.44
N LEU A 30 16.57 26.56 9.55
CA LEU A 30 15.45 27.43 9.91
C LEU A 30 15.16 28.46 8.81
N ASN A 31 16.20 29.13 8.28
CA ASN A 31 16.03 30.08 7.17
C ASN A 31 15.40 29.43 5.92
N GLY A 32 15.77 28.17 5.63
CA GLY A 32 15.19 27.42 4.52
C GLY A 32 13.73 27.05 4.78
N PHE A 33 13.39 26.70 6.02
CA PHE A 33 12.03 26.39 6.43
C PHE A 33 11.13 27.64 6.31
N GLU A 34 11.57 28.78 6.85
CA GLU A 34 10.84 30.05 6.78
C GLU A 34 10.60 30.53 5.34
N LEU A 35 11.58 30.34 4.46
CA LEU A 35 11.43 30.66 3.03
C LEU A 35 10.32 29.83 2.37
N LEU A 36 10.35 28.51 2.55
CA LEU A 36 9.35 27.60 1.96
C LEU A 36 7.95 27.84 2.55
N ASN A 37 7.89 28.05 3.86
CA ASN A 37 6.67 28.40 4.58
C ASN A 37 6.05 29.70 4.05
N SER A 38 6.86 30.75 3.85
CA SER A 38 6.40 32.02 3.28
C SER A 38 5.78 31.84 1.90
N MET A 39 6.35 31.00 1.04
CA MET A 39 5.75 30.68 -0.26
C MET A 39 4.39 29.97 -0.11
N CYS A 40 4.25 29.05 0.85
CA CYS A 40 2.99 28.37 1.15
C CYS A 40 1.91 29.33 1.69
N LEU A 41 2.27 30.25 2.59
CA LEU A 41 1.35 31.24 3.16
C LEU A 41 0.81 32.19 2.07
N LEU A 42 1.67 32.61 1.16
CA LEU A 42 1.31 33.51 0.06
C LEU A 42 0.60 32.81 -1.12
N ASN A 43 0.29 31.50 -1.01
CA ASN A 43 -0.23 30.68 -2.11
C ASN A 43 0.65 30.70 -3.37
N ASN A 44 1.95 30.97 -3.23
CA ASN A 44 2.85 31.06 -4.38
C ASN A 44 3.41 29.68 -4.76
N PHE A 45 2.51 28.76 -5.10
CA PHE A 45 2.84 27.35 -5.32
C PHE A 45 3.69 27.10 -6.56
N ASP A 46 3.60 27.93 -7.61
CA ASP A 46 4.46 27.79 -8.78
C ASP A 46 5.93 28.07 -8.44
N HIS A 47 6.20 29.16 -7.69
CA HIS A 47 7.57 29.46 -7.23
C HIS A 47 8.08 28.41 -6.24
N LEU A 48 7.21 27.90 -5.35
CA LEU A 48 7.55 26.77 -4.47
C LEU A 48 7.97 25.55 -5.29
N MET A 49 7.19 25.16 -6.30
CA MET A 49 7.50 24.01 -7.15
C MET A 49 8.79 24.25 -7.94
N PHE A 50 8.94 25.43 -8.55
CA PHE A 50 10.15 25.78 -9.30
C PHE A 50 11.40 25.71 -8.42
N PHE A 51 11.33 26.27 -7.20
CA PHE A 51 12.43 26.23 -6.25
C PHE A 51 12.82 24.79 -5.91
N LEU A 52 11.86 23.94 -5.53
CA LEU A 52 12.13 22.54 -5.17
C LEU A 52 12.63 21.71 -6.36
N GLU A 53 12.09 21.93 -7.56
CA GLU A 53 12.51 21.24 -8.78
C GLU A 53 13.95 21.60 -9.18
N CYS A 54 14.37 22.85 -8.99
CA CYS A 54 15.77 23.26 -9.17
C CYS A 54 16.73 22.48 -8.25
N GLN A 55 16.28 22.08 -7.05
CA GLN A 55 17.07 21.27 -6.13
C GLN A 55 17.18 19.79 -6.54
N MET A 56 16.35 19.33 -7.48
CA MET A 56 16.39 17.95 -7.97
C MET A 56 17.56 17.70 -8.94
N GLY A 57 18.21 18.75 -9.44
CA GLY A 57 19.33 18.65 -10.37
C GLY A 57 20.61 18.10 -9.73
N SER A 58 21.39 17.32 -10.49
CA SER A 58 22.65 16.71 -10.03
C SER A 58 23.73 17.71 -9.59
N SER A 59 23.54 19.00 -9.88
CA SER A 59 24.49 20.09 -9.59
C SER A 59 24.36 20.65 -8.17
N CYS A 60 23.27 20.36 -7.45
CA CYS A 60 23.09 20.85 -6.08
C CYS A 60 23.88 20.00 -5.07
N ARG A 61 24.89 20.60 -4.43
CA ARG A 61 25.72 19.96 -3.40
C ARG A 61 25.05 19.82 -2.03
N LYS A 62 23.96 20.56 -1.76
CA LYS A 62 23.27 20.56 -0.47
C LYS A 62 21.81 20.20 -0.66
N LEU A 63 21.36 19.16 0.05
CA LEU A 63 19.96 18.76 0.08
C LEU A 63 19.12 19.83 0.78
N VAL A 64 18.14 20.39 0.09
CA VAL A 64 17.09 21.22 0.70
C VAL A 64 16.05 20.31 1.30
N VAL A 65 15.81 20.45 2.61
CA VAL A 65 14.80 19.70 3.34
C VAL A 65 13.58 20.59 3.54
N PRO A 66 12.40 20.23 3.00
CA PRO A 66 11.16 20.93 3.30
C PRO A 66 10.71 20.64 4.74
N PRO A 67 10.13 21.61 5.46
CA PRO A 67 9.46 21.34 6.73
C PRO A 67 8.21 20.46 6.52
N PHE A 68 7.78 19.77 7.58
CA PHE A 68 6.64 18.83 7.54
C PHE A 68 5.33 19.48 7.05
N ASP A 69 5.13 20.77 7.34
CA ASP A 69 3.93 21.50 6.91
C ASP A 69 3.92 21.77 5.41
N VAL A 70 5.07 22.06 4.82
CA VAL A 70 5.25 22.09 3.38
C VAL A 70 4.98 20.71 2.78
N PHE A 71 5.41 19.60 3.43
CA PHE A 71 5.02 18.26 2.97
C PHE A 71 3.50 18.04 2.98
N ILE A 72 2.79 18.48 4.02
CA ILE A 72 1.32 18.41 4.08
C ILE A 72 0.67 19.24 2.96
N VAL A 73 1.19 20.44 2.69
CA VAL A 73 0.75 21.28 1.57
C VAL A 73 0.99 20.60 0.23
N LEU A 74 2.18 20.02 0.00
CA LEU A 74 2.50 19.28 -1.22
C LEU A 74 1.58 18.08 -1.43
N ILE A 75 1.30 17.31 -0.38
CA ILE A 75 0.36 16.19 -0.44
C ILE A 75 -1.05 16.70 -0.77
N THR A 76 -1.48 17.81 -0.18
CA THR A 76 -2.77 18.42 -0.48
C THR A 76 -2.83 18.91 -1.92
N LEU A 77 -1.76 19.52 -2.46
CA LEU A 77 -1.68 19.95 -3.86
C LEU A 77 -1.83 18.79 -4.86
N VAL A 78 -1.38 17.57 -4.53
CA VAL A 78 -1.60 16.38 -5.37
C VAL A 78 -3.10 16.12 -5.57
N THR A 79 -3.93 16.46 -4.58
CA THR A 79 -5.38 16.26 -4.63
C THR A 79 -6.10 17.27 -5.52
N VAL A 80 -5.49 18.43 -5.77
CA VAL A 80 -6.04 19.49 -6.63
C VAL A 80 -5.74 19.15 -8.08
N SER A 81 -6.60 18.36 -8.72
CA SER A 81 -6.33 17.80 -10.05
C SER A 81 -7.06 18.52 -11.18
N ASP A 82 -6.44 18.54 -12.36
CA ASP A 82 -6.95 19.13 -13.61
C ASP A 82 -8.34 18.64 -13.99
N HIS A 83 -8.73 17.43 -13.55
CA HIS A 83 -10.02 16.87 -13.95
C HIS A 83 -11.23 17.52 -13.24
N TYR A 84 -11.05 18.18 -12.08
CA TYR A 84 -12.16 18.82 -11.35
C TYR A 84 -11.84 20.19 -10.73
N LYS A 85 -10.55 20.58 -10.64
CA LYS A 85 -10.07 21.88 -10.12
C LYS A 85 -9.24 22.67 -11.15
N ASP A 86 -9.49 22.43 -12.44
CA ASP A 86 -8.76 23.08 -13.53
C ASP A 86 -8.71 24.61 -13.42
N GLU A 87 -9.84 25.25 -13.10
CA GLU A 87 -9.92 26.71 -12.96
C GLU A 87 -8.98 27.25 -11.87
N SER A 88 -8.98 26.62 -10.68
CA SER A 88 -8.09 26.99 -9.57
C SER A 88 -6.61 26.82 -9.93
N LEU A 89 -6.28 25.76 -10.68
CA LEU A 89 -4.92 25.47 -11.10
C LEU A 89 -4.44 26.49 -12.14
N ARG A 90 -5.26 26.79 -13.16
CA ARG A 90 -4.93 27.80 -14.18
C ARG A 90 -4.77 29.20 -13.59
N ALA A 91 -5.56 29.56 -12.58
CA ALA A 91 -5.42 30.86 -11.91
C ALA A 91 -4.06 31.00 -11.18
N ASN A 92 -3.51 29.90 -10.68
CA ASN A 92 -2.22 29.88 -9.98
C ASN A 92 -1.02 29.62 -10.89
N ASP A 93 -1.27 29.21 -12.14
CA ASP A 93 -0.26 29.02 -13.17
C ASP A 93 -0.77 29.47 -14.56
N PRO A 94 -1.05 30.78 -14.75
CA PRO A 94 -1.76 31.29 -15.93
C PRO A 94 -0.93 31.22 -17.22
N TYR A 95 0.39 31.01 -17.13
CA TYR A 95 1.31 31.08 -18.26
C TYR A 95 1.85 29.71 -18.72
N ASN A 96 1.52 28.60 -18.04
CA ASN A 96 1.99 27.27 -18.42
C ASN A 96 0.95 26.45 -19.19
N VAL A 97 0.93 26.61 -20.51
CA VAL A 97 0.17 25.71 -21.40
C VAL A 97 0.95 24.41 -21.72
N SER A 98 2.27 24.38 -21.43
CA SER A 98 3.18 23.29 -21.84
C SER A 98 3.91 22.56 -20.71
N ARG A 99 3.80 22.99 -19.44
CA ARG A 99 4.38 22.28 -18.28
C ARG A 99 3.38 21.31 -17.65
N LEU A 100 3.90 20.36 -16.87
CA LEU A 100 3.08 19.49 -16.02
C LEU A 100 2.28 20.33 -15.01
N SER A 101 1.07 19.91 -14.66
CA SER A 101 0.24 20.62 -13.69
C SER A 101 0.84 20.62 -12.28
N LEU A 102 0.44 21.57 -11.44
CA LEU A 102 0.97 21.73 -10.07
C LEU A 102 0.81 20.44 -9.25
N SER A 103 -0.28 19.68 -9.41
CA SER A 103 -0.49 18.40 -8.73
C SER A 103 0.55 17.34 -9.15
N GLN A 104 0.83 17.23 -10.45
CA GLN A 104 1.82 16.30 -10.99
C GLN A 104 3.25 16.68 -10.59
N ARG A 105 3.57 17.98 -10.62
CA ARG A 105 4.86 18.50 -10.14
C ARG A 105 5.05 18.23 -8.64
N SER A 106 4.01 18.47 -7.83
CA SER A 106 4.01 18.16 -6.39
C SER A 106 4.29 16.68 -6.13
N LEU A 107 3.60 15.78 -6.84
CA LEU A 107 3.84 14.33 -6.74
C LEU A 107 5.27 13.94 -7.15
N LYS A 108 5.82 14.57 -8.19
CA LYS A 108 7.20 14.34 -8.64
C LYS A 108 8.21 14.73 -7.57
N VAL A 109 8.03 15.88 -6.93
CA VAL A 109 8.87 16.36 -5.81
C VAL A 109 8.77 15.41 -4.61
N LEU A 110 7.57 15.00 -4.22
CA LEU A 110 7.37 14.04 -3.13
C LEU A 110 8.08 12.69 -3.42
N ARG A 111 7.94 12.16 -4.63
CA ARG A 111 8.62 10.92 -5.05
C ARG A 111 10.14 11.07 -5.07
N PHE A 112 10.66 12.25 -5.40
CA PHE A 112 12.09 12.53 -5.34
C PHE A 112 12.63 12.43 -3.91
N TYR A 113 11.97 13.06 -2.94
CA TYR A 113 12.37 12.95 -1.53
C TYR A 113 12.25 11.52 -1.00
N MET A 114 11.20 10.80 -1.40
CA MET A 114 11.06 9.37 -1.05
C MET A 114 12.17 8.50 -1.64
N LYS A 115 12.61 8.79 -2.86
CA LYS A 115 13.77 8.11 -3.46
C LYS A 115 15.03 8.37 -2.65
N ILE A 116 15.28 9.62 -2.25
CA ILE A 116 16.41 9.98 -1.39
C ILE A 116 16.38 9.22 -0.07
N LEU A 117 15.22 9.15 0.60
CA LEU A 117 15.09 8.44 1.87
C LEU A 117 15.29 6.92 1.73
N LYS A 118 14.83 6.32 0.62
CA LYS A 118 15.05 4.89 0.32
C LYS A 118 16.50 4.56 -0.03
N GLU A 119 17.23 5.48 -0.66
CA GLU A 119 18.65 5.30 -0.99
C GLU A 119 19.55 5.60 0.23
N PHE A 120 19.17 6.60 1.04
CA PHE A 120 19.88 7.07 2.23
C PHE A 120 21.39 7.26 2.01
N ASP A 121 21.76 7.86 0.88
CA ASP A 121 23.17 8.04 0.50
C ASP A 121 23.83 9.19 1.28
N VAL A 122 24.47 8.83 2.41
CA VAL A 122 25.16 9.77 3.31
C VAL A 122 26.30 10.50 2.61
N HIS A 123 27.00 9.86 1.67
CA HIS A 123 28.11 10.48 0.94
C HIS A 123 27.61 11.59 0.01
N LYS A 124 26.40 11.43 -0.53
CA LYS A 124 25.81 12.41 -1.45
C LYS A 124 25.15 13.60 -0.74
N TYR A 125 24.42 13.37 0.34
CA TYR A 125 23.54 14.40 0.93
C TYR A 125 23.93 14.88 2.33
N GLY A 126 24.81 14.15 3.02
CA GLY A 126 25.15 14.39 4.42
C GLY A 126 24.16 13.73 5.39
N CYS A 127 24.68 13.25 6.51
CA CYS A 127 23.91 12.48 7.50
C CYS A 127 22.78 13.32 8.12
N TYR A 128 23.11 14.51 8.63
CA TYR A 128 22.15 15.42 9.26
C TYR A 128 20.95 15.74 8.36
N GLN A 129 21.17 16.06 7.08
CA GLN A 129 20.10 16.40 6.14
C GLN A 129 19.17 15.22 5.88
N LEU A 130 19.72 14.00 5.78
CA LEU A 130 18.94 12.79 5.57
C LEU A 130 18.10 12.45 6.82
N GLU A 131 18.69 12.54 8.01
CA GLU A 131 17.96 12.34 9.26
C GLU A 131 16.88 13.41 9.46
N LEU A 132 17.17 14.67 9.14
CA LEU A 132 16.18 15.75 9.19
C LEU A 132 15.05 15.55 8.18
N LEU A 133 15.36 15.16 6.93
CA LEU A 133 14.35 14.84 5.92
C LEU A 133 13.45 13.70 6.38
N ARG A 134 14.04 12.63 6.92
CA ARG A 134 13.30 11.50 7.49
C ARG A 134 12.37 11.97 8.61
N CYS A 135 12.89 12.81 9.51
CA CYS A 135 12.13 13.43 10.59
C CYS A 135 10.92 14.22 10.04
N GLN A 136 11.11 15.14 9.09
CA GLN A 136 10.01 15.95 8.54
C GLN A 136 8.96 15.11 7.83
N VAL A 137 9.36 14.09 7.06
CA VAL A 137 8.44 13.17 6.39
C VAL A 137 7.64 12.32 7.39
N PHE A 138 8.27 11.85 8.46
CA PHE A 138 7.60 11.09 9.50
C PHE A 138 6.62 11.95 10.31
N ILE A 139 6.97 13.20 10.64
CA ILE A 139 6.05 14.15 11.27
C ILE A 139 4.83 14.38 10.37
N ALA A 140 5.05 14.62 9.08
CA ALA A 140 3.97 14.84 8.13
C ALA A 140 3.05 13.61 8.02
N TYR A 141 3.61 12.40 8.00
CA TYR A 141 2.83 11.17 8.00
C TYR A 141 2.03 10.97 9.29
N ASP A 142 2.67 11.15 10.45
CA ASP A 142 2.02 10.98 11.76
C ASP A 142 0.89 11.99 11.98
N ALA A 143 0.95 13.15 11.32
CA ALA A 143 -0.13 14.14 11.29
C ALA A 143 -1.33 13.74 10.41
N ILE A 144 -1.12 12.85 9.43
CA ILE A 144 -2.15 12.35 8.51
C ILE A 144 -2.72 10.99 8.97
N SER A 145 -1.90 10.18 9.65
CA SER A 145 -2.26 8.83 10.06
C SER A 145 -3.27 8.83 11.22
N PRO A 146 -4.33 8.02 11.14
CA PRO A 146 -5.29 7.84 12.22
C PRO A 146 -4.64 7.09 13.39
N GLY A 147 -5.07 7.40 14.62
CA GLY A 147 -4.58 6.73 15.83
C GLY A 147 -3.48 7.47 16.60
N SER A 148 -3.03 8.63 16.12
CA SER A 148 -2.35 9.58 16.98
C SER A 148 -3.37 10.14 17.97
N GLU A 149 -3.38 9.61 19.20
CA GLU A 149 -4.25 10.05 20.33
C GLU A 149 -4.26 11.58 20.53
N LYS A 150 -3.25 12.26 19.99
CA LYS A 150 -3.03 13.70 19.98
C LYS A 150 -4.09 14.52 19.21
N PHE A 151 -4.96 13.92 18.38
CA PHE A 151 -5.80 14.70 17.45
C PHE A 151 -7.31 14.44 17.51
N TYR A 152 -7.77 13.56 18.41
CA TYR A 152 -9.20 13.34 18.60
C TYR A 152 -9.77 14.23 19.72
N GLN A 153 -10.29 15.40 19.37
CA GLN A 153 -11.33 16.01 20.20
C GLN A 153 -12.68 15.37 19.87
N LYS A 154 -13.28 14.67 20.85
CA LYS A 154 -14.69 14.27 20.75
C LYS A 154 -15.54 15.52 20.56
N LYS A 155 -16.30 15.59 19.45
CA LYS A 155 -17.30 16.66 19.22
C LYS A 155 -18.18 16.77 20.47
N ARG A 156 -18.10 17.91 21.16
CA ARG A 156 -18.90 18.14 22.37
C ARG A 156 -20.36 18.31 21.95
N LEU A 157 -21.24 17.58 22.62
CA LEU A 157 -22.68 17.76 22.47
C LEU A 157 -23.09 19.08 23.12
N ARG A 158 -23.65 20.01 22.34
CA ARG A 158 -24.17 21.28 22.87
C ARG A 158 -25.70 21.24 22.83
N ARG A 159 -26.34 21.60 23.95
CA ARG A 159 -27.79 21.81 23.99
C ARG A 159 -28.09 23.17 23.36
N THR A 160 -28.79 23.17 22.24
CA THR A 160 -29.38 24.37 21.63
C THR A 160 -30.88 24.42 21.94
N ALA A 161 -31.52 25.57 21.73
CA ALA A 161 -32.94 25.77 22.02
C ALA A 161 -33.88 24.81 21.24
N SER A 162 -33.39 24.20 20.15
CA SER A 162 -34.10 23.21 19.33
C SER A 162 -33.73 21.74 19.61
N GLY A 163 -32.81 21.46 20.54
CA GLY A 163 -32.41 20.10 20.90
C GLY A 163 -30.91 19.91 21.16
N ARG A 164 -30.43 18.67 21.03
CA ARG A 164 -29.00 18.32 21.13
C ARG A 164 -28.38 18.43 19.74
N SER A 165 -27.48 19.39 19.53
CA SER A 165 -26.68 19.50 18.29
C SER A 165 -25.23 19.11 18.59
N PHE A 166 -24.60 18.39 17.67
CA PHE A 166 -23.14 18.34 17.66
C PHE A 166 -22.62 19.72 17.32
N ASP A 167 -21.53 20.16 17.98
CA ASP A 167 -20.84 21.37 17.56
C ASP A 167 -20.32 21.14 16.13
N ASN A 168 -20.75 22.00 15.19
CA ASN A 168 -20.24 22.01 13.81
C ASN A 168 -18.87 22.71 13.71
N GLY A 169 -18.16 22.85 14.84
CA GLY A 169 -16.80 23.33 14.84
C GLY A 169 -15.97 22.50 13.87
N THR A 170 -15.25 23.18 12.97
CA THR A 170 -14.17 22.59 12.19
C THR A 170 -13.30 21.75 13.11
N PRO A 171 -12.90 20.53 12.72
CA PRO A 171 -11.98 19.73 13.52
C PRO A 171 -10.72 20.56 13.80
N THR A 172 -10.55 21.03 15.03
CA THR A 172 -9.30 21.67 15.44
C THR A 172 -8.36 20.54 15.84
N VAL A 173 -7.59 20.10 14.85
CA VAL A 173 -6.41 19.25 15.06
C VAL A 173 -5.39 20.14 15.78
N GLU A 174 -5.23 19.95 17.11
CA GLU A 174 -4.17 20.62 17.86
C GLU A 174 -2.82 20.04 17.43
N PHE A 175 -2.25 20.60 16.37
CA PHE A 175 -0.89 20.28 15.95
C PHE A 175 0.10 20.96 16.89
N ARG A 176 0.80 20.15 17.70
CA ARG A 176 1.93 20.65 18.49
C ARG A 176 3.17 20.64 17.62
N GLU A 177 3.52 21.83 17.13
CA GLU A 177 4.78 22.10 16.45
C GLU A 177 5.97 21.55 17.27
N PRO A 178 6.75 20.60 16.73
CA PRO A 178 7.91 20.05 17.44
C PRO A 178 9.04 21.09 17.64
N TYR A 179 9.05 22.18 16.88
CA TYR A 179 10.11 23.20 16.93
C TYR A 179 9.61 24.53 17.50
N LYS A 180 9.98 24.85 18.75
CA LYS A 180 9.61 26.14 19.39
C LYS A 180 10.09 27.39 18.63
N SER A 181 11.16 27.25 17.85
CA SER A 181 11.76 28.35 17.07
C SER A 181 11.13 28.53 15.68
N TYR A 182 10.16 27.71 15.31
CA TYR A 182 9.52 27.72 13.99
C TYR A 182 8.01 27.95 14.15
N ILE A 183 7.43 28.76 13.27
CA ILE A 183 5.99 29.04 13.24
C ILE A 183 5.43 28.33 12.00
N SER A 184 4.56 27.33 12.18
CA SER A 184 4.03 26.55 11.06
C SER A 184 3.08 27.35 10.18
N CYS A 185 3.11 27.11 8.86
CA CYS A 185 2.08 27.67 7.97
C CYS A 185 0.68 27.11 8.24
N LEU A 186 0.57 25.93 8.86
CA LEU A 186 -0.72 25.28 9.12
C LEU A 186 -1.51 25.98 10.23
N ASP A 187 -0.86 26.78 11.07
CA ASP A 187 -1.55 27.61 12.07
C ASP A 187 -2.43 28.69 11.42
N GLN A 188 -2.06 29.12 10.20
CA GLN A 188 -2.73 30.20 9.47
C GLN A 188 -3.49 29.68 8.24
N LYS A 189 -3.20 28.47 7.79
CA LYS A 189 -3.72 27.89 6.54
C LYS A 189 -4.60 26.69 6.84
N GLN A 190 -5.82 26.67 6.29
CA GLN A 190 -6.78 25.57 6.45
C GLN A 190 -7.10 24.85 5.13
N ASP A 191 -6.80 25.48 4.01
CA ASP A 191 -7.01 24.93 2.67
C ASP A 191 -5.85 25.26 1.72
N VAL A 192 -5.81 24.51 0.62
CA VAL A 192 -4.92 24.73 -0.52
C VAL A 192 -5.79 24.67 -1.78
N LEU A 193 -5.94 25.80 -2.46
CA LEU A 193 -6.69 25.93 -3.72
C LEU A 193 -8.14 25.41 -3.62
N GLY A 194 -8.77 25.61 -2.45
CA GLY A 194 -10.15 25.21 -2.18
C GLY A 194 -10.33 23.73 -1.78
N ASN A 195 -9.25 22.99 -1.54
CA ASN A 195 -9.28 21.71 -0.83
C ASN A 195 -8.78 21.92 0.59
N THR A 196 -9.56 21.48 1.58
CA THR A 196 -9.11 21.43 2.99
C THR A 196 -7.82 20.62 3.10
N LEU A 197 -6.89 21.05 3.95
CA LEU A 197 -5.63 20.35 4.15
C LEU A 197 -5.84 18.86 4.44
N ILE A 198 -5.00 18.02 3.83
CA ILE A 198 -5.16 16.56 3.85
C ILE A 198 -5.14 15.97 5.28
N ASN A 199 -4.32 16.52 6.16
CA ASN A 199 -4.23 16.07 7.55
C ASN A 199 -5.54 16.38 8.31
N LEU A 200 -6.17 17.52 8.05
CA LEU A 200 -7.48 17.85 8.63
C LEU A 200 -8.55 16.92 8.05
N ARG A 201 -8.54 16.71 6.73
CA ARG A 201 -9.57 15.92 6.04
C ARG A 201 -9.53 14.44 6.41
N LEU A 202 -8.34 13.85 6.55
CA LEU A 202 -8.23 12.41 6.84
C LEU A 202 -8.33 12.07 8.33
N ASN A 203 -8.14 13.05 9.23
CA ASN A 203 -8.39 12.87 10.66
C ASN A 203 -9.87 12.92 11.04
N ASP A 204 -10.76 13.35 10.14
CA ASP A 204 -12.19 13.19 10.32
C ASP A 204 -12.56 11.70 10.51
N PRO A 205 -13.49 11.36 11.43
CA PRO A 205 -13.82 9.98 11.73
C PRO A 205 -14.20 9.16 10.49
N GLY A 206 -13.41 8.12 10.21
CA GLY A 206 -13.62 7.21 9.08
C GLY A 206 -13.09 7.71 7.73
N GLU A 207 -12.66 8.97 7.60
CA GLU A 207 -12.24 9.53 6.31
C GLU A 207 -10.92 8.94 5.81
N PHE A 208 -9.98 8.60 6.69
CA PHE A 208 -8.78 7.86 6.29
C PHE A 208 -9.13 6.47 5.70
N LYS A 209 -10.08 5.75 6.31
CA LYS A 209 -10.60 4.48 5.76
C LYS A 209 -11.27 4.72 4.41
N ASN A 210 -12.14 5.74 4.35
CA ASN A 210 -12.87 6.11 3.14
C ASN A 210 -11.91 6.48 2.01
N MET A 211 -10.80 7.17 2.27
CA MET A 211 -9.78 7.47 1.26
C MET A 211 -9.21 6.19 0.63
N ILE A 212 -8.88 5.18 1.45
CA ILE A 212 -8.39 3.89 0.93
C ILE A 212 -9.49 3.19 0.11
N LEU A 213 -10.71 3.10 0.66
CA LEU A 213 -11.84 2.45 -0.01
C LEU A 213 -12.23 3.16 -1.31
N TRP A 214 -12.23 4.50 -1.33
CA TRP A 214 -12.47 5.32 -2.51
C TRP A 214 -11.43 5.05 -3.57
N THR A 215 -10.14 5.06 -3.19
CA THR A 215 -9.04 4.72 -4.11
C THR A 215 -9.26 3.36 -4.75
N LEU A 216 -9.48 2.32 -3.95
CA LEU A 216 -9.59 0.94 -4.43
C LEU A 216 -10.88 0.72 -5.25
N SER A 217 -12.01 1.23 -4.78
CA SER A 217 -13.32 1.09 -5.45
C SER A 217 -13.39 1.77 -6.82
N THR A 218 -12.64 2.87 -7.01
CA THR A 218 -12.62 3.65 -8.25
C THR A 218 -11.50 3.25 -9.22
N SER A 219 -10.48 2.52 -8.75
CA SER A 219 -9.27 2.19 -9.51
C SER A 219 -9.44 1.24 -10.70
N MET A 220 -10.61 0.60 -10.85
CA MET A 220 -10.94 -0.27 -12.00
C MET A 220 -12.22 0.16 -12.73
N GLN A 221 -12.74 1.36 -12.44
CA GLN A 221 -14.02 1.81 -13.00
C GLN A 221 -13.95 2.03 -14.51
N SER A 222 -15.07 1.73 -15.17
CA SER A 222 -15.27 2.04 -16.59
C SER A 222 -15.54 3.53 -16.80
N GLN A 223 -16.23 4.17 -15.85
CA GLN A 223 -16.51 5.61 -15.89
C GLN A 223 -15.20 6.41 -15.77
N GLN A 224 -14.92 7.20 -16.80
CA GLN A 224 -13.64 7.89 -16.95
C GLN A 224 -13.32 8.84 -15.80
N VAL A 225 -14.31 9.61 -15.30
CA VAL A 225 -14.09 10.56 -14.20
C VAL A 225 -13.64 9.86 -12.91
N LEU A 226 -14.29 8.76 -12.55
CA LEU A 226 -13.95 7.97 -11.36
C LEU A 226 -12.56 7.36 -11.49
N TYR A 227 -12.25 6.83 -12.67
CA TYR A 227 -10.92 6.28 -12.92
C TYR A 227 -9.84 7.36 -12.88
N LEU A 228 -10.08 8.56 -13.42
CA LEU A 228 -9.11 9.67 -13.37
C LEU A 228 -8.88 10.17 -11.94
N ALA A 229 -9.93 10.29 -11.14
CA ALA A 229 -9.82 10.61 -9.71
C ALA A 229 -8.93 9.59 -9.00
N SER A 230 -9.12 8.31 -9.26
CA SER A 230 -8.25 7.26 -8.71
C SER A 230 -6.82 7.32 -9.27
N HIS A 231 -6.67 7.21 -10.59
CA HIS A 231 -5.40 6.97 -11.27
C HIS A 231 -4.44 8.17 -11.18
N ASN A 232 -4.95 9.39 -11.28
CA ASN A 232 -4.10 10.58 -11.31
C ASN A 232 -3.82 11.16 -9.92
N VAL A 233 -4.70 10.90 -8.94
CA VAL A 233 -4.61 11.47 -7.60
C VAL A 233 -4.36 10.38 -6.56
N TRP A 234 -5.37 9.54 -6.33
CA TRP A 234 -5.43 8.72 -5.13
C TRP A 234 -4.54 7.47 -5.16
N MET A 235 -4.42 6.78 -6.30
CA MET A 235 -3.51 5.63 -6.41
C MET A 235 -2.05 6.05 -6.22
N PRO A 236 -1.53 7.10 -6.90
CA PRO A 236 -0.18 7.60 -6.64
C PRO A 236 0.03 8.06 -5.20
N LEU A 237 -0.98 8.72 -4.60
CA LEU A 237 -0.88 9.23 -3.25
C LEU A 237 -0.91 8.12 -2.21
N LEU A 238 -1.81 7.14 -2.35
CA LEU A 238 -1.83 5.96 -1.49
C LEU A 238 -0.52 5.18 -1.63
N ASP A 239 -0.01 4.98 -2.84
CA ASP A 239 1.30 4.33 -3.07
C ASP A 239 2.44 5.04 -2.32
N LEU A 240 2.46 6.38 -2.34
CA LEU A 240 3.40 7.22 -1.59
C LEU A 240 3.23 7.06 -0.07
N LEU A 241 2.01 7.11 0.45
CA LEU A 241 1.73 6.95 1.88
C LEU A 241 2.14 5.56 2.38
N LEU A 242 1.89 4.50 1.60
CA LEU A 242 2.33 3.14 1.91
C LEU A 242 3.87 2.99 1.88
N ASP A 243 4.56 3.78 1.05
CA ASP A 243 6.03 3.84 1.07
C ASP A 243 6.57 4.53 2.33
N ILE A 244 5.96 5.65 2.73
CA ILE A 244 6.35 6.38 3.95
C ILE A 244 6.11 5.49 5.19
N LEU A 245 4.94 4.86 5.25
CA LEU A 245 4.55 3.96 6.33
C LEU A 245 5.54 2.79 6.51
N SER A 246 5.97 2.18 5.42
CA SER A 246 6.97 1.11 5.46
C SER A 246 8.33 1.61 5.96
N LEU A 247 8.81 2.77 5.47
CA LEU A 247 10.05 3.38 6.02
C LEU A 247 9.93 3.72 7.51
N ARG A 248 8.77 4.23 7.94
CA ARG A 248 8.48 4.59 9.33
C ARG A 248 8.43 3.36 10.24
N HIS A 249 7.88 2.25 9.75
CA HIS A 249 7.87 0.96 10.44
C HIS A 249 9.25 0.31 10.51
N GLU A 250 10.00 0.28 9.41
CA GLU A 250 11.39 -0.19 9.41
C GLU A 250 12.23 0.57 10.44
N TYR A 251 12.04 1.90 10.53
CA TYR A 251 12.71 2.72 11.55
C TYR A 251 12.29 2.34 12.97
N PHE A 252 10.99 2.13 13.21
CA PHE A 252 10.45 1.72 14.51
C PHE A 252 11.07 0.41 14.99
N VAL A 253 11.01 -0.63 14.13
CA VAL A 253 11.52 -1.98 14.44
C VAL A 253 13.00 -1.96 14.79
N LYS A 254 13.78 -1.11 14.11
CA LYS A 254 15.24 -1.05 14.28
C LYS A 254 15.69 -0.17 15.44
N ASN A 255 15.01 0.95 15.71
CA ASN A 255 15.52 2.00 16.59
C ASN A 255 14.62 2.32 17.80
N GLU A 256 13.34 1.96 17.77
CA GLU A 256 12.37 2.29 18.82
C GLU A 256 11.96 1.06 19.64
N ALA A 257 11.85 -0.10 18.97
CA ALA A 257 11.42 -1.33 19.60
C ALA A 257 12.57 -2.07 20.29
N GLU A 258 12.34 -2.54 21.51
CA GLU A 258 13.29 -3.30 22.31
C GLU A 258 13.02 -4.80 22.16
N ARG A 259 14.02 -5.56 21.67
CA ARG A 259 13.90 -7.01 21.41
C ARG A 259 14.34 -7.91 22.58
N GLY A 260 14.50 -7.35 23.79
CA GLY A 260 15.02 -8.09 24.95
C GLY A 260 14.00 -9.02 25.61
N ASP A 261 12.69 -8.75 25.44
CA ASP A 261 11.58 -9.53 25.98
C ASP A 261 10.48 -9.59 24.91
N ASP A 262 10.17 -10.80 24.43
CA ASP A 262 9.19 -11.04 23.38
C ASP A 262 7.79 -10.50 23.75
N SER A 263 7.39 -10.58 25.02
CA SER A 263 6.09 -10.07 25.46
C SER A 263 6.04 -8.54 25.41
N LYS A 264 7.10 -7.88 25.87
CA LYS A 264 7.25 -6.41 25.78
C LYS A 264 7.36 -5.96 24.32
N TYR A 265 8.11 -6.68 23.49
CA TYR A 265 8.25 -6.40 22.07
C TYR A 265 6.92 -6.48 21.33
N VAL A 266 6.11 -7.51 21.60
CA VAL A 266 4.76 -7.66 21.02
C VAL A 266 3.82 -6.54 21.46
N GLN A 267 3.93 -6.07 22.71
CA GLN A 267 3.19 -4.88 23.17
C GLN A 267 3.58 -3.63 22.38
N GLN A 268 4.89 -3.42 22.16
CA GLN A 268 5.39 -2.31 21.34
C GLN A 268 4.97 -2.44 19.87
N LEU A 269 5.01 -3.63 19.28
CA LEU A 269 4.52 -3.87 17.92
C LEU A 269 3.02 -3.53 17.79
N SER A 270 2.23 -3.74 18.85
CA SER A 270 0.80 -3.43 18.85
C SER A 270 0.49 -1.92 18.82
N SER A 271 1.48 -1.07 19.10
CA SER A 271 1.42 0.39 18.99
C SER A 271 2.31 0.96 17.87
N CYS A 272 2.91 0.11 17.05
CA CYS A 272 3.78 0.56 15.98
C CYS A 272 3.00 1.25 14.84
N PRO A 273 3.67 2.01 13.97
CA PRO A 273 3.05 2.73 12.86
C PRO A 273 2.17 1.85 11.95
N LEU A 274 2.62 0.64 11.60
CA LEU A 274 1.84 -0.30 10.81
C LEU A 274 0.61 -0.82 11.55
N ALA A 275 0.76 -1.15 12.83
CA ALA A 275 -0.36 -1.60 13.64
C ALA A 275 -1.42 -0.49 13.69
N LEU A 276 -1.04 0.75 13.99
CA LEU A 276 -1.93 1.93 14.01
C LEU A 276 -2.65 2.13 12.68
N PHE A 277 -1.95 2.04 11.56
CA PHE A 277 -2.56 2.11 10.23
C PHE A 277 -3.61 1.00 10.01
N LEU A 278 -3.32 -0.23 10.42
CA LEU A 278 -4.25 -1.36 10.26
C LEU A 278 -5.46 -1.25 11.20
N ARG A 279 -5.37 -0.53 12.34
CA ARG A 279 -6.51 -0.25 13.23
C ARG A 279 -7.67 0.46 12.53
N VAL A 280 -7.42 1.11 11.40
CA VAL A 280 -8.47 1.73 10.58
C VAL A 280 -9.51 0.73 10.09
N PHE A 281 -9.10 -0.54 9.93
CA PHE A 281 -9.95 -1.65 9.53
C PHE A 281 -10.41 -2.49 10.73
N GLU A 282 -10.21 -2.00 11.95
CA GLU A 282 -10.52 -2.77 13.15
C GLU A 282 -12.01 -3.12 13.20
N SER A 283 -12.25 -4.42 13.33
CA SER A 283 -13.54 -5.02 13.60
C SER A 283 -13.31 -6.28 14.45
N ILE A 284 -14.39 -6.84 15.01
CA ILE A 284 -14.35 -8.14 15.70
C ILE A 284 -13.80 -9.24 14.78
N GLN A 285 -14.02 -9.09 13.46
CA GLN A 285 -13.57 -9.99 12.40
C GLN A 285 -12.57 -9.28 11.48
N PHE A 286 -11.44 -8.84 12.03
CA PHE A 286 -10.42 -8.06 11.30
C PHE A 286 -10.11 -8.67 9.93
N SER A 287 -9.83 -9.97 9.86
CA SER A 287 -9.45 -10.65 8.61
C SER A 287 -10.53 -10.53 7.53
N GLY A 288 -11.81 -10.64 7.88
CA GLY A 288 -12.93 -10.47 6.96
C GLY A 288 -13.03 -9.04 6.46
N GLU A 289 -13.16 -8.09 7.39
CA GLU A 289 -13.32 -6.65 7.09
C GLU A 289 -12.15 -6.10 6.28
N PHE A 290 -10.91 -6.43 6.65
CA PHE A 290 -9.71 -5.99 5.97
C PHE A 290 -9.64 -6.56 4.54
N CYS A 291 -9.83 -7.87 4.37
CA CYS A 291 -9.72 -8.49 3.05
C CYS A 291 -10.85 -8.01 2.11
N GLU A 292 -12.09 -7.89 2.59
CA GLU A 292 -13.20 -7.34 1.80
C GLU A 292 -12.99 -5.86 1.45
N SER A 293 -12.45 -5.07 2.38
CA SER A 293 -12.05 -3.69 2.11
C SER A 293 -10.98 -3.59 1.03
N VAL A 294 -9.96 -4.46 1.08
CA VAL A 294 -8.89 -4.52 0.09
C VAL A 294 -9.46 -4.88 -1.28
N PHE A 295 -10.30 -5.92 -1.37
CA PHE A 295 -10.84 -6.41 -2.64
C PHE A 295 -12.13 -5.73 -3.09
N ILE A 296 -12.52 -4.61 -2.48
CA ILE A 296 -13.71 -3.85 -2.87
C ILE A 296 -13.79 -3.60 -4.39
N ASN A 297 -14.97 -3.81 -4.95
CA ASN A 297 -15.30 -3.73 -6.38
C ASN A 297 -14.49 -4.67 -7.31
N CYS A 298 -13.82 -5.70 -6.79
CA CYS A 298 -13.41 -6.85 -7.61
C CYS A 298 -14.62 -7.74 -7.93
N ASP A 299 -14.56 -8.50 -9.02
CA ASP A 299 -15.67 -9.34 -9.47
C ASP A 299 -15.68 -10.70 -8.75
N TYR A 300 -16.22 -10.72 -7.53
CA TYR A 300 -16.44 -11.94 -6.74
C TYR A 300 -17.73 -11.84 -5.91
N LYS A 301 -18.22 -12.97 -5.40
CA LYS A 301 -19.33 -13.03 -4.44
C LYS A 301 -18.99 -14.01 -3.34
N LEU A 302 -19.31 -13.64 -2.10
CA LEU A 302 -19.23 -14.49 -0.92
C LEU A 302 -20.64 -14.62 -0.32
N ASP A 303 -20.97 -15.79 0.21
CA ASP A 303 -22.28 -16.05 0.82
C ASP A 303 -22.44 -15.32 2.18
N ASP A 304 -21.32 -14.95 2.81
CA ASP A 304 -21.23 -14.29 4.11
C ASP A 304 -20.80 -12.82 4.04
N ALA A 305 -20.91 -12.19 2.86
CA ALA A 305 -20.39 -10.84 2.65
C ALA A 305 -20.93 -9.84 3.68
N LEU A 306 -20.02 -9.09 4.32
CA LEU A 306 -20.40 -8.04 5.25
C LEU A 306 -21.12 -6.91 4.50
N THR A 307 -21.91 -6.13 5.24
CA THR A 307 -22.64 -4.98 4.65
C THR A 307 -21.64 -4.08 3.91
N ALA A 308 -21.86 -3.88 2.60
CA ALA A 308 -20.92 -3.15 1.76
C ALA A 308 -20.60 -1.77 2.38
N PRO A 309 -19.30 -1.42 2.52
CA PRO A 309 -18.93 -0.16 3.15
C PRO A 309 -19.44 1.00 2.31
N LYS A 310 -19.94 2.04 2.98
CA LYS A 310 -20.35 3.27 2.30
C LYS A 310 -19.11 4.03 1.85
N VAL A 311 -18.86 4.04 0.56
CA VAL A 311 -17.73 4.76 -0.05
C VAL A 311 -18.22 6.06 -0.68
N HIS A 312 -17.46 7.13 -0.51
CA HIS A 312 -17.75 8.43 -1.13
C HIS A 312 -16.46 9.16 -1.52
N PRO A 313 -16.56 10.18 -2.40
CA PRO A 313 -15.42 11.05 -2.73
C PRO A 313 -14.80 11.66 -1.48
N VAL A 314 -13.48 11.81 -1.49
CA VAL A 314 -12.75 12.40 -0.36
C VAL A 314 -12.91 13.92 -0.40
N TYR A 315 -12.81 14.51 -1.60
CA TYR A 315 -13.09 15.94 -1.82
C TYR A 315 -14.33 16.15 -2.68
N HIS A 316 -14.90 17.35 -2.55
CA HIS A 316 -16.06 17.74 -3.35
C HIS A 316 -15.66 17.93 -4.82
N GLY A 317 -16.45 17.36 -5.73
CA GLY A 317 -16.28 17.52 -7.18
C GLY A 317 -15.46 16.43 -7.87
N GLU A 318 -14.84 15.49 -7.16
CA GLU A 318 -14.02 14.42 -7.78
C GLU A 318 -14.80 13.46 -8.70
N THR A 319 -16.13 13.48 -8.63
CA THR A 319 -17.03 12.68 -9.49
C THR A 319 -17.48 13.43 -10.73
N ILE A 320 -17.08 14.69 -10.92
CA ILE A 320 -17.53 15.57 -11.98
C ILE A 320 -16.30 16.04 -12.79
N LEU A 321 -16.37 15.92 -14.11
CA LEU A 321 -15.33 16.47 -14.98
C LEU A 321 -15.53 17.98 -15.13
N SER A 322 -14.44 18.73 -15.01
CA SER A 322 -14.41 20.14 -15.39
C SER A 322 -14.80 20.27 -16.86
N ASN A 323 -15.62 21.27 -17.17
CA ASN A 323 -16.08 21.56 -18.54
C ASN A 323 -14.91 21.85 -19.50
N THR A 324 -13.78 22.30 -18.96
CA THR A 324 -12.56 22.65 -19.68
C THR A 324 -11.54 21.52 -19.78
N PHE A 325 -11.82 20.37 -19.14
CA PHE A 325 -10.92 19.23 -19.13
C PHE A 325 -11.23 18.29 -20.30
N HIS A 326 -10.21 18.04 -21.14
CA HIS A 326 -10.30 17.09 -22.23
C HIS A 326 -9.36 15.91 -21.97
N PRO A 327 -9.90 14.69 -21.74
CA PRO A 327 -9.05 13.53 -21.51
C PRO A 327 -8.30 13.16 -22.79
N ARG A 328 -6.96 13.20 -22.71
CA ARG A 328 -6.07 12.89 -23.84
C ARG A 328 -5.67 11.41 -23.92
N VAL A 329 -5.87 10.66 -22.83
CA VAL A 329 -5.44 9.27 -22.70
C VAL A 329 -6.65 8.38 -22.45
N LYS A 330 -6.78 7.32 -23.25
CA LYS A 330 -7.72 6.22 -23.02
C LYS A 330 -6.96 5.03 -22.45
N TYR A 331 -7.32 4.63 -21.24
CA TYR A 331 -6.70 3.50 -20.55
C TYR A 331 -7.45 2.21 -20.86
N SER A 332 -6.73 1.14 -21.23
CA SER A 332 -7.31 -0.19 -21.40
C SER A 332 -7.70 -0.80 -20.05
N ASP A 333 -8.75 -1.62 -20.01
CA ASP A 333 -9.20 -2.24 -18.77
C ASP A 333 -8.11 -3.14 -18.16
N SER A 334 -7.36 -3.85 -19.01
CA SER A 334 -6.16 -4.60 -18.63
C SER A 334 -5.12 -3.77 -17.86
N TYR A 335 -4.89 -2.53 -18.27
CA TYR A 335 -3.98 -1.62 -17.57
C TYR A 335 -4.55 -1.19 -16.21
N LYS A 336 -5.85 -0.85 -16.16
CA LYS A 336 -6.55 -0.48 -14.91
C LYS A 336 -6.44 -1.60 -13.89
N VAL A 337 -6.80 -2.82 -14.28
CA VAL A 337 -6.76 -4.03 -13.46
C VAL A 337 -5.36 -4.29 -12.92
N ARG A 338 -4.32 -4.27 -13.78
CA ARG A 338 -2.93 -4.48 -13.35
C ARG A 338 -2.45 -3.45 -12.33
N LYS A 339 -2.71 -2.16 -12.58
CA LYS A 339 -2.31 -1.09 -11.66
C LYS A 339 -3.03 -1.20 -10.32
N SER A 340 -4.33 -1.46 -10.37
CA SER A 340 -5.19 -1.55 -9.20
C SER A 340 -4.82 -2.74 -8.29
N LEU A 341 -4.60 -3.92 -8.87
CA LEU A 341 -4.23 -5.11 -8.09
C LEU A 341 -2.79 -5.07 -7.56
N ALA A 342 -1.88 -4.38 -8.25
CA ALA A 342 -0.55 -4.12 -7.70
C ALA A 342 -0.60 -3.28 -6.41
N LEU A 343 -1.49 -2.29 -6.35
CA LEU A 343 -1.70 -1.48 -5.16
C LEU A 343 -2.34 -2.29 -4.02
N ARG A 344 -3.36 -3.11 -4.32
CA ARG A 344 -3.96 -4.04 -3.34
C ARG A 344 -2.94 -5.02 -2.76
N ARG A 345 -2.09 -5.61 -3.61
CA ARG A 345 -0.97 -6.45 -3.16
C ARG A 345 -0.02 -5.72 -2.23
N LYS A 346 0.34 -4.47 -2.55
CA LYS A 346 1.21 -3.65 -1.70
C LYS A 346 0.59 -3.42 -0.32
N LEU A 347 -0.72 -3.17 -0.26
CA LEU A 347 -1.48 -3.01 0.98
C LEU A 347 -1.50 -4.30 1.82
N LEU A 348 -1.77 -5.45 1.19
CA LEU A 348 -1.67 -6.76 1.86
C LEU A 348 -0.25 -7.03 2.36
N GLY A 349 0.76 -6.69 1.55
CA GLY A 349 2.17 -6.86 1.90
C GLY A 349 2.56 -6.17 3.21
N LEU A 350 2.00 -4.99 3.50
CA LEU A 350 2.24 -4.30 4.77
C LEU A 350 1.65 -5.06 5.98
N CYS A 351 0.52 -5.73 5.80
CA CYS A 351 -0.08 -6.55 6.86
C CYS A 351 0.82 -7.73 7.21
N PHE A 352 1.32 -8.44 6.19
CA PHE A 352 2.26 -9.54 6.41
C PHE A 352 3.63 -9.08 6.89
N GLU A 353 4.12 -7.90 6.47
CA GLU A 353 5.36 -7.28 6.96
C GLU A 353 5.31 -7.13 8.50
N LEU A 354 4.21 -6.61 9.04
CA LEU A 354 4.01 -6.54 10.49
C LEU A 354 3.93 -7.92 11.15
N LEU A 355 3.21 -8.87 10.54
CA LEU A 355 3.06 -10.22 11.10
C LEU A 355 4.39 -10.98 11.15
N THR A 356 5.29 -10.76 10.20
CA THR A 356 6.62 -11.38 10.22
C THR A 356 7.54 -10.85 11.30
N GLU A 357 7.23 -9.69 11.88
CA GLU A 357 7.99 -9.17 13.03
C GLU A 357 7.51 -9.75 14.37
N VAL A 358 6.38 -10.47 14.41
CA VAL A 358 5.85 -11.07 15.64
C VAL A 358 6.68 -12.32 15.99
N PRO A 359 7.25 -12.42 17.21
CA PRO A 359 7.99 -13.61 17.63
C PRO A 359 7.14 -14.89 17.61
N ASP A 360 7.79 -16.03 17.34
CA ASP A 360 7.14 -17.34 17.29
C ASP A 360 6.40 -17.66 18.60
N GLY A 361 5.20 -18.22 18.50
CA GLY A 361 4.36 -18.55 19.66
C GLY A 361 3.62 -17.36 20.29
N HIS A 362 3.90 -16.13 19.86
CA HIS A 362 3.19 -14.94 20.31
C HIS A 362 2.14 -14.47 19.29
N ARG A 363 1.27 -13.55 19.73
CA ARG A 363 0.23 -12.94 18.90
C ARG A 363 0.16 -11.45 19.18
N LEU A 364 -0.07 -10.65 18.14
CA LEU A 364 -0.35 -9.23 18.31
C LEU A 364 -1.58 -9.04 19.19
N ILE A 365 -1.45 -8.15 20.17
CA ILE A 365 -2.56 -7.75 21.03
C ILE A 365 -3.54 -6.92 20.21
N PHE A 366 -3.00 -6.04 19.36
CA PHE A 366 -3.82 -5.13 18.57
C PHE A 366 -3.11 -4.57 17.31
N PRO A 367 -3.79 -4.49 16.15
CA PRO A 367 -5.04 -5.16 15.85
C PRO A 367 -4.85 -6.68 15.93
N ARG A 368 -5.88 -7.40 16.41
CA ARG A 368 -5.81 -8.85 16.58
C ARG A 368 -5.83 -9.51 15.22
N MET A 369 -4.66 -9.93 14.75
CA MET A 369 -4.46 -10.54 13.44
C MET A 369 -3.97 -11.97 13.60
N ILE A 370 -4.54 -12.87 12.81
CA ILE A 370 -4.14 -14.27 12.71
C ILE A 370 -3.70 -14.48 11.26
N PRO A 371 -2.40 -14.75 10.98
CA PRO A 371 -1.88 -14.88 9.62
C PRO A 371 -2.68 -15.88 8.77
N GLU A 372 -3.04 -17.02 9.36
CA GLU A 372 -3.79 -18.07 8.69
C GLU A 372 -5.19 -17.60 8.29
N ASP A 373 -5.88 -16.85 9.15
CA ASP A 373 -7.24 -16.37 8.86
C ASP A 373 -7.22 -15.35 7.72
N ILE A 374 -6.22 -14.48 7.69
CA ILE A 374 -6.04 -13.47 6.64
C ILE A 374 -5.73 -14.16 5.31
N SER A 375 -4.75 -15.07 5.30
CA SER A 375 -4.36 -15.78 4.09
C SER A 375 -5.48 -16.69 3.55
N ASN A 376 -6.17 -17.42 4.43
CA ASN A 376 -7.37 -18.19 4.07
C ASN A 376 -8.46 -17.30 3.48
N ARG A 377 -8.74 -16.12 4.07
CA ARG A 377 -9.78 -15.21 3.53
C ARG A 377 -9.40 -14.66 2.17
N ILE A 378 -8.14 -14.31 1.96
CA ILE A 378 -7.62 -13.91 0.64
C ILE A 378 -7.80 -15.05 -0.38
N ALA A 379 -7.42 -16.28 -0.01
CA ALA A 379 -7.57 -17.45 -0.88
C ALA A 379 -9.04 -17.68 -1.29
N VAL A 380 -9.96 -17.65 -0.32
CA VAL A 380 -11.41 -17.79 -0.60
C VAL A 380 -11.89 -16.70 -1.56
N ILE A 381 -11.47 -15.45 -1.38
CA ILE A 381 -11.82 -14.35 -2.30
C ILE A 381 -11.27 -14.62 -3.70
N LEU A 382 -9.98 -14.95 -3.83
CA LEU A 382 -9.31 -15.17 -5.11
C LEU A 382 -9.91 -16.36 -5.89
N VAL A 383 -10.21 -17.46 -5.21
CA VAL A 383 -10.88 -18.62 -5.83
C VAL A 383 -12.24 -18.25 -6.40
N ASN A 384 -12.95 -17.31 -5.77
CA ASN A 384 -14.27 -16.85 -6.20
C ASN A 384 -14.25 -15.69 -7.21
N PHE A 385 -13.08 -15.23 -7.66
CA PHE A 385 -13.00 -14.25 -8.75
C PHE A 385 -13.62 -14.82 -10.03
N ARG A 386 -14.49 -14.04 -10.67
CA ARG A 386 -15.12 -14.38 -11.95
C ARG A 386 -14.34 -13.80 -13.12
N ASP A 387 -13.63 -12.71 -12.89
CA ASP A 387 -12.71 -12.11 -13.86
C ASP A 387 -11.32 -12.75 -13.72
N LEU A 388 -10.94 -13.50 -14.75
CA LEU A 388 -9.64 -14.16 -14.80
C LEU A 388 -8.47 -13.19 -15.00
N GLU A 389 -8.70 -12.05 -15.66
CA GLU A 389 -7.68 -11.02 -15.79
C GLU A 389 -7.37 -10.40 -14.44
N GLN A 390 -8.38 -10.18 -13.59
CA GLN A 390 -8.17 -9.78 -12.20
C GLN A 390 -7.37 -10.84 -11.43
N PHE A 391 -7.71 -12.12 -11.56
CA PHE A 391 -6.95 -13.18 -10.88
C PHE A 391 -5.47 -13.20 -11.32
N LYS A 392 -5.22 -13.20 -12.63
CA LYS A 392 -3.85 -13.20 -13.19
C LYS A 392 -3.07 -11.95 -12.81
N ALA A 393 -3.71 -10.78 -12.87
CA ALA A 393 -3.07 -9.52 -12.50
C ALA A 393 -2.78 -9.42 -11.00
N PHE A 394 -3.51 -10.14 -10.14
CA PHE A 394 -3.17 -10.26 -8.72
C PHE A 394 -1.85 -11.00 -8.54
N PHE A 395 -1.55 -12.02 -9.33
CA PHE A 395 -0.26 -12.72 -9.23
C PHE A 395 0.84 -12.19 -10.17
N LEU A 396 0.54 -11.17 -10.98
CA LEU A 396 1.50 -10.59 -11.91
C LEU A 396 2.58 -9.79 -11.14
N ASN A 397 3.78 -10.36 -11.08
CA ASN A 397 4.84 -9.85 -10.23
C ASN A 397 5.67 -8.77 -10.97
N ASN A 398 5.70 -7.53 -10.44
CA ASN A 398 6.77 -6.58 -10.74
C ASN A 398 7.84 -6.82 -9.68
N ILE A 399 8.80 -7.66 -10.04
CA ILE A 399 9.63 -8.48 -9.16
C ILE A 399 10.61 -7.73 -8.23
N ASP A 400 10.63 -6.40 -8.22
CA ASP A 400 11.91 -5.77 -7.89
C ASP A 400 12.21 -5.48 -6.42
N LYS A 401 11.26 -5.35 -5.45
CA LYS A 401 11.65 -4.74 -4.15
C LYS A 401 10.98 -5.18 -2.84
N ARG A 402 10.09 -6.20 -2.79
CA ARG A 402 9.49 -6.66 -1.51
C ARG A 402 9.39 -8.18 -1.46
N PRO A 403 9.40 -8.77 -0.24
CA PRO A 403 9.83 -10.14 -0.10
C PRO A 403 8.82 -11.12 -0.71
N SER A 404 9.35 -12.00 -1.56
CA SER A 404 8.64 -13.02 -2.34
C SER A 404 7.81 -14.00 -1.50
N TYR A 405 8.01 -14.03 -0.18
CA TYR A 405 7.37 -15.00 0.72
C TYR A 405 5.86 -14.77 0.84
N VAL A 406 5.36 -13.53 0.89
CA VAL A 406 3.92 -13.26 1.07
C VAL A 406 3.10 -13.83 -0.09
N LEU A 407 3.59 -13.63 -1.31
CA LEU A 407 2.94 -14.15 -2.51
C LEU A 407 2.93 -15.68 -2.50
N ALA A 408 4.00 -16.29 -2.00
CA ALA A 408 4.11 -17.73 -1.82
C ALA A 408 3.05 -18.29 -0.84
N TYR A 409 2.88 -17.69 0.35
CA TYR A 409 1.81 -18.08 1.30
C TYR A 409 0.41 -17.98 0.68
N ILE A 410 0.13 -16.87 -0.03
CA ILE A 410 -1.19 -16.67 -0.63
C ILE A 410 -1.44 -17.68 -1.77
N VAL A 411 -0.43 -17.99 -2.58
CA VAL A 411 -0.56 -18.98 -3.66
C VAL A 411 -0.87 -20.37 -3.08
N ASP A 412 -0.18 -20.77 -2.00
CA ASP A 412 -0.43 -22.03 -1.32
C ASP A 412 -1.87 -22.16 -0.85
N ASP A 413 -2.33 -21.19 -0.06
CA ASP A 413 -3.68 -21.24 0.49
C ASP A 413 -4.73 -21.14 -0.62
N THR A 414 -4.43 -20.44 -1.72
CA THR A 414 -5.29 -20.42 -2.91
C THR A 414 -5.38 -21.79 -3.56
N LEU A 415 -4.25 -22.49 -3.78
CA LEU A 415 -4.24 -23.85 -4.33
C LEU A 415 -4.96 -24.84 -3.41
N LEU A 416 -4.75 -24.74 -2.10
CA LEU A 416 -5.42 -25.56 -1.11
C LEU A 416 -6.94 -25.33 -1.12
N GLU A 417 -7.38 -24.07 -1.22
CA GLU A 417 -8.81 -23.74 -1.27
C GLU A 417 -9.45 -24.20 -2.58
N MET A 418 -8.75 -24.10 -3.71
CA MET A 418 -9.18 -24.72 -4.96
C MET A 418 -9.26 -26.24 -4.81
N PHE A 419 -8.29 -26.86 -4.15
CA PHE A 419 -8.30 -28.30 -3.91
C PHE A 419 -9.48 -28.73 -3.04
N LYS A 420 -9.83 -28.02 -1.96
CA LYS A 420 -11.04 -28.35 -1.17
C LYS A 420 -12.32 -28.33 -2.00
N LYS A 421 -12.39 -27.42 -2.98
CA LYS A 421 -13.55 -27.26 -3.86
C LYS A 421 -13.66 -28.39 -4.91
N PHE A 422 -12.55 -28.97 -5.35
CA PHE A 422 -12.51 -29.89 -6.51
C PHE A 422 -11.92 -31.28 -6.23
N GLY A 423 -11.19 -31.43 -5.13
CA GLY A 423 -10.46 -32.63 -4.75
C GLY A 423 -11.44 -33.75 -4.41
N LYS A 424 -11.14 -34.97 -4.90
CA LYS A 424 -11.94 -36.17 -4.62
C LYS A 424 -11.82 -36.66 -3.16
N ARG A 425 -10.93 -36.07 -2.37
CA ARG A 425 -10.77 -36.28 -0.92
C ARG A 425 -10.54 -34.94 -0.23
N PRO A 426 -11.17 -34.66 0.93
CA PRO A 426 -10.74 -33.57 1.80
C PRO A 426 -9.37 -33.92 2.38
N LEU A 427 -8.42 -32.97 2.33
CA LEU A 427 -7.11 -33.10 2.96
C LEU A 427 -7.05 -32.19 4.17
N GLU A 428 -6.38 -32.65 5.22
CA GLU A 428 -6.15 -31.83 6.41
C GLU A 428 -4.93 -30.92 6.18
N LYS A 429 -4.95 -29.70 6.76
CA LYS A 429 -3.98 -28.62 6.47
C LYS A 429 -2.51 -29.02 6.66
N TYR A 430 -2.22 -30.04 7.48
CA TYR A 430 -0.86 -30.55 7.70
C TYR A 430 -0.31 -31.43 6.58
N GLU A 431 -1.15 -31.88 5.64
CA GLU A 431 -0.73 -32.79 4.56
C GLU A 431 -0.17 -32.06 3.34
N LEU A 432 -0.43 -30.75 3.18
CA LEU A 432 0.00 -29.94 2.04
C LEU A 432 0.36 -28.51 2.46
N GLY A 433 1.64 -28.26 2.74
CA GLY A 433 2.22 -26.92 2.68
C GLY A 433 3.21 -26.89 1.52
N MET A 434 2.94 -26.16 0.44
CA MET A 434 3.82 -26.20 -0.75
C MET A 434 4.96 -25.19 -0.72
N LEU A 435 4.77 -24.03 -0.12
CA LEU A 435 5.70 -22.90 -0.12
C LEU A 435 6.02 -22.39 1.29
N ALA A 436 5.01 -22.32 2.16
CA ALA A 436 5.07 -21.74 3.49
C ALA A 436 5.95 -22.50 4.51
N TYR A 437 5.95 -23.83 4.40
CA TYR A 437 6.61 -24.75 5.34
C TYR A 437 7.67 -25.63 4.66
N CYS A 438 7.72 -25.65 3.32
CA CYS A 438 8.72 -26.40 2.58
C CYS A 438 10.07 -25.66 2.63
N ARG A 439 10.88 -25.99 3.64
CA ARG A 439 12.31 -25.67 3.66
C ARG A 439 13.12 -26.45 2.62
N ASP A 440 12.49 -27.42 1.95
CA ASP A 440 13.08 -28.35 1.00
C ASP A 440 12.29 -28.36 -0.33
N VAL A 441 13.02 -28.23 -1.44
CA VAL A 441 12.51 -28.19 -2.83
C VAL A 441 11.93 -29.55 -3.24
N ASP A 442 12.45 -30.65 -2.71
CA ASP A 442 11.96 -32.00 -3.01
C ASP A 442 10.51 -32.20 -2.53
N THR A 443 10.22 -31.77 -1.29
CA THR A 443 8.87 -31.77 -0.73
C THR A 443 7.90 -30.91 -1.56
N PHE A 444 8.35 -29.78 -2.10
CA PHE A 444 7.54 -28.96 -3.00
C PHE A 444 7.15 -29.72 -4.29
N PHE A 445 8.10 -30.38 -4.96
CA PHE A 445 7.79 -31.16 -6.17
C PHE A 445 6.86 -32.34 -5.87
N LYS A 446 7.06 -33.01 -4.74
CA LYS A 446 6.16 -34.07 -4.27
C LYS A 446 4.73 -33.58 -4.08
N ASN A 447 4.54 -32.43 -3.46
CA ASN A 447 3.23 -31.83 -3.26
C ASN A 447 2.60 -31.36 -4.58
N CYS A 448 3.39 -30.78 -5.49
CA CYS A 448 2.90 -30.39 -6.82
C CYS A 448 2.43 -31.60 -7.62
N LYS A 449 3.22 -32.67 -7.62
CA LYS A 449 2.88 -33.95 -8.24
C LYS A 449 1.54 -34.45 -7.73
N TYR A 450 1.37 -34.49 -6.40
CA TYR A 450 0.14 -34.92 -5.77
C TYR A 450 -1.09 -34.11 -6.25
N TYR A 451 -1.00 -32.79 -6.29
CA TYR A 451 -2.10 -31.95 -6.79
C TYR A 451 -2.44 -32.24 -8.26
N ILE A 452 -1.44 -32.51 -9.10
CA ILE A 452 -1.69 -32.86 -10.50
C ILE A 452 -2.39 -34.22 -10.61
N GLU A 453 -1.90 -35.23 -9.89
CA GLU A 453 -2.48 -36.58 -9.88
C GLU A 453 -3.92 -36.60 -9.36
N SER A 454 -4.24 -35.71 -8.42
CA SER A 454 -5.59 -35.57 -7.88
C SER A 454 -6.63 -35.03 -8.88
N GLY A 455 -6.16 -34.47 -10.00
CA GLY A 455 -7.00 -33.89 -11.05
C GLY A 455 -7.26 -32.39 -10.92
N LEU A 456 -6.63 -31.68 -9.97
CA LEU A 456 -6.81 -30.23 -9.76
C LEU A 456 -6.46 -29.37 -10.98
N PHE A 457 -5.51 -29.83 -11.80
CA PHE A 457 -5.03 -29.11 -12.98
C PHE A 457 -5.71 -29.51 -14.29
N ALA A 458 -6.67 -30.43 -14.22
CA ALA A 458 -7.54 -30.82 -15.33
C ALA A 458 -8.96 -31.25 -14.85
N PRO A 459 -9.65 -30.47 -13.99
CA PRO A 459 -11.01 -30.77 -13.56
C PRO A 459 -11.97 -30.40 -14.68
N TRP A 460 -12.18 -31.35 -15.60
CA TRP A 460 -13.08 -31.12 -16.74
C TRP A 460 -14.50 -31.59 -16.45
N ASP A 461 -15.42 -30.64 -16.42
CA ASP A 461 -16.86 -30.88 -16.38
C ASP A 461 -17.47 -30.50 -17.73
N ASN A 462 -18.15 -31.46 -18.37
CA ASN A 462 -18.80 -31.25 -19.66
C ASN A 462 -20.06 -30.39 -19.54
N GLU A 463 -20.68 -30.31 -18.35
CA GLU A 463 -21.88 -29.50 -18.11
C GLU A 463 -21.54 -28.02 -17.94
N THR A 464 -20.37 -27.71 -17.35
CA THR A 464 -19.92 -26.34 -17.10
C THR A 464 -18.50 -26.05 -17.62
N PRO A 465 -18.26 -26.15 -18.95
CA PRO A 465 -16.91 -26.08 -19.53
C PRO A 465 -16.22 -24.72 -19.32
N GLU A 466 -16.96 -23.61 -19.29
CA GLU A 466 -16.40 -22.27 -19.03
C GLU A 466 -15.83 -22.15 -17.60
N LYS A 467 -16.53 -22.75 -16.64
CA LYS A 467 -16.11 -22.78 -15.24
C LYS A 467 -14.84 -23.63 -15.09
N SER A 468 -14.84 -24.84 -15.68
CA SER A 468 -13.63 -25.68 -15.75
C SER A 468 -12.45 -24.95 -16.40
N TYR A 469 -12.66 -24.20 -17.48
CA TYR A 469 -11.60 -23.42 -18.13
C TYR A 469 -11.01 -22.36 -17.18
N MET A 470 -11.87 -21.58 -16.50
CA MET A 470 -11.41 -20.59 -15.52
C MET A 470 -10.63 -21.23 -14.37
N ASP A 471 -11.16 -22.32 -13.80
CA ASP A 471 -10.54 -23.00 -12.67
C ASP A 471 -9.19 -23.62 -13.07
N ILE A 472 -9.07 -24.23 -14.26
CA ILE A 472 -7.78 -24.70 -14.78
C ILE A 472 -6.79 -23.53 -14.92
N GLN A 473 -7.20 -22.40 -15.51
CA GLN A 473 -6.30 -21.27 -15.70
C GLN A 473 -5.88 -20.59 -14.39
N LYS A 474 -6.73 -20.62 -13.35
CA LYS A 474 -6.37 -20.19 -12.01
C LYS A 474 -5.30 -21.10 -11.40
N ALA A 475 -5.52 -22.42 -11.46
CA ALA A 475 -4.56 -23.40 -10.97
C ALA A 475 -3.20 -23.26 -11.67
N ASP A 476 -3.22 -23.14 -13.01
CA ASP A 476 -2.03 -22.91 -13.83
C ASP A 476 -1.26 -21.65 -13.40
N THR A 477 -1.99 -20.55 -13.18
CA THR A 477 -1.40 -19.29 -12.74
C THR A 477 -0.72 -19.46 -11.38
N CYS A 478 -1.39 -20.10 -10.42
CA CYS A 478 -0.82 -20.40 -9.11
C CYS A 478 0.45 -21.26 -9.22
N LEU A 479 0.42 -22.36 -9.97
CA LEU A 479 1.60 -23.22 -10.17
C LEU A 479 2.77 -22.45 -10.79
N ILE A 480 2.53 -21.65 -11.83
CA ILE A 480 3.57 -20.83 -12.46
C ILE A 480 4.19 -19.85 -11.46
N VAL A 481 3.36 -19.25 -10.58
CA VAL A 481 3.83 -18.31 -9.57
C VAL A 481 4.63 -19.02 -8.50
N SER A 482 4.17 -20.19 -8.02
CA SER A 482 4.94 -21.05 -7.11
C SER A 482 6.30 -21.38 -7.70
N MET A 483 6.33 -21.83 -8.95
CA MET A 483 7.58 -22.14 -9.67
C MET A 483 8.49 -20.92 -9.79
N LYS A 484 7.97 -19.71 -10.03
CA LYS A 484 8.78 -18.48 -10.06
C LYS A 484 9.32 -18.07 -8.71
N CYS A 485 8.57 -18.30 -7.63
CA CYS A 485 9.05 -18.09 -6.27
C CYS A 485 10.19 -19.08 -5.94
N TYR A 486 10.09 -20.31 -6.44
CA TYR A 486 11.04 -21.40 -6.18
C TYR A 486 12.25 -21.47 -7.10
N ALA A 487 12.15 -21.13 -8.39
CA ALA A 487 13.26 -21.17 -9.35
C ALA A 487 14.44 -20.26 -8.95
N ARG A 488 14.26 -19.40 -7.94
CA ARG A 488 15.30 -18.57 -7.34
C ARG A 488 16.15 -19.27 -6.29
N SER A 489 15.75 -20.44 -5.80
CA SER A 489 16.58 -21.26 -4.90
C SER A 489 17.51 -22.14 -5.74
N SER A 490 18.81 -22.06 -5.49
CA SER A 490 19.90 -22.81 -6.17
C SER A 490 19.74 -24.33 -6.15
N ASP A 491 18.86 -24.86 -5.31
CA ASP A 491 18.78 -26.28 -4.96
C ASP A 491 17.73 -27.04 -5.82
N ALA A 492 17.10 -26.37 -6.79
CA ALA A 492 16.05 -26.93 -7.62
C ALA A 492 16.54 -27.90 -8.72
N ALA A 493 17.84 -27.89 -9.03
CA ALA A 493 18.41 -28.73 -10.09
C ALA A 493 18.49 -30.21 -9.67
N ASP A 494 18.82 -30.49 -8.41
CA ASP A 494 19.19 -31.82 -7.89
C ASP A 494 18.06 -32.52 -7.09
N ALA A 495 16.85 -31.95 -7.08
CA ALA A 495 15.74 -32.50 -6.30
C ALA A 495 15.23 -33.86 -6.87
N PRO A 496 15.22 -34.95 -6.07
CA PRO A 496 14.81 -36.28 -6.51
C PRO A 496 13.44 -36.36 -7.19
N ASN A 497 12.43 -35.69 -6.64
CA ASN A 497 11.05 -35.71 -7.14
C ASN A 497 10.84 -34.84 -8.40
N LYS A 498 11.84 -34.08 -8.85
CA LYS A 498 11.73 -33.21 -10.04
C LYS A 498 11.34 -34.00 -11.29
N LYS A 499 12.00 -35.14 -11.54
CA LYS A 499 11.75 -35.94 -12.74
C LYS A 499 10.33 -36.50 -12.75
N GLU A 500 9.89 -37.07 -11.63
CA GLU A 500 8.55 -37.62 -11.49
C GLU A 500 7.47 -36.54 -11.60
N PHE A 501 7.71 -35.35 -11.02
CA PHE A 501 6.83 -34.20 -11.18
C PHE A 501 6.68 -33.79 -12.66
N LEU A 502 7.80 -33.69 -13.40
CA LEU A 502 7.78 -33.34 -14.82
C LEU A 502 7.07 -34.39 -15.69
N GLU A 503 7.24 -35.69 -15.38
CA GLU A 503 6.52 -36.77 -16.05
C GLU A 503 5.00 -36.66 -15.83
N VAL A 504 4.58 -36.46 -14.59
CA VAL A 504 3.16 -36.28 -14.23
C VAL A 504 2.57 -35.01 -14.87
N LEU A 505 3.35 -33.93 -14.97
CA LEU A 505 2.93 -32.71 -15.64
C LEU A 505 2.73 -32.92 -17.15
N SER A 506 3.62 -33.68 -17.80
CA SER A 506 3.50 -34.07 -19.21
C SER A 506 2.25 -34.93 -19.45
N GLU A 507 1.97 -35.90 -18.57
CA GLU A 507 0.74 -36.70 -18.63
C GLU A 507 -0.53 -35.86 -18.39
N ASN A 508 -0.47 -34.87 -17.52
CA ASN A 508 -1.58 -33.93 -17.31
C ASN A 508 -1.87 -33.11 -18.56
N ASP A 509 -0.83 -32.62 -19.25
CA ASP A 509 -0.97 -31.87 -20.49
C ASP A 509 -1.67 -32.68 -21.60
N LYS A 510 -1.47 -34.00 -21.65
CA LYS A 510 -2.20 -34.89 -22.59
C LYS A 510 -3.71 -34.95 -22.32
N LYS A 511 -4.13 -34.72 -21.07
CA LYS A 511 -5.55 -34.74 -20.67
C LYS A 511 -6.24 -33.40 -20.93
N ARG A 512 -5.49 -32.34 -21.25
CA ARG A 512 -6.04 -30.99 -21.47
C ARG A 512 -6.74 -30.88 -22.82
N LYS A 513 -7.82 -30.09 -22.85
CA LYS A 513 -8.53 -29.74 -24.08
C LYS A 513 -7.76 -28.70 -24.90
N SER A 514 -7.98 -28.70 -26.21
CA SER A 514 -7.39 -27.74 -27.15
C SER A 514 -7.72 -26.29 -26.75
N GLY A 515 -6.70 -25.42 -26.67
CA GLY A 515 -6.85 -23.99 -26.35
C GLY A 515 -6.45 -23.60 -24.91
N LEU A 516 -6.12 -24.58 -24.06
CA LEU A 516 -5.43 -24.34 -22.79
C LEU A 516 -3.91 -24.34 -23.01
N PRO A 517 -3.14 -23.46 -22.33
CA PRO A 517 -1.68 -23.52 -22.36
C PRO A 517 -1.18 -24.86 -21.80
N LEU A 518 -0.13 -25.40 -22.43
CA LEU A 518 0.59 -26.56 -21.93
C LEU A 518 1.54 -26.11 -20.81
N LEU A 519 1.44 -26.75 -19.65
CA LEU A 519 2.26 -26.38 -18.49
C LEU A 519 3.68 -26.92 -18.59
N TYR A 520 3.86 -28.14 -19.09
CA TYR A 520 5.16 -28.80 -19.19
C TYR A 520 6.22 -27.91 -19.86
N PRO A 521 6.03 -27.40 -21.10
CA PRO A 521 7.05 -26.57 -21.75
C PRO A 521 7.28 -25.23 -21.02
N LEU A 522 6.27 -24.68 -20.36
CA LEU A 522 6.39 -23.42 -19.60
C LEU A 522 7.19 -23.61 -18.30
N VAL A 523 6.90 -24.68 -17.55
CA VAL A 523 7.57 -24.99 -16.29
C VAL A 523 9.00 -25.42 -16.54
N THR A 524 9.27 -26.28 -17.53
CA THR A 524 10.64 -26.65 -17.89
C THR A 524 11.49 -25.42 -18.22
N LYS A 525 10.97 -24.49 -19.03
CA LYS A 525 11.66 -23.24 -19.34
C LYS A 525 11.92 -22.36 -18.11
N LEU A 526 11.04 -22.37 -17.12
CA LEU A 526 11.23 -21.61 -15.87
C LEU A 526 12.29 -22.24 -14.96
N MET A 527 12.53 -23.55 -15.09
CA MET A 527 13.49 -24.30 -14.27
C MET A 527 14.89 -24.40 -14.90
N ASP A 528 15.02 -24.11 -16.20
CA ASP A 528 16.29 -24.08 -16.93
C ASP A 528 17.00 -22.70 -16.89
N ILE A 529 16.46 -21.75 -16.11
CA ILE A 529 17.03 -20.41 -15.83
C ILE A 529 17.65 -20.44 -14.44
#